data_AF-A0A349JYS6-F1
#
_entry.id   AF-A0A349JYS6-F1
#
_cell.length_a   1.000
_cell.length_b   1.000
_cell.length_c   1.000
_cell.angle_alpha   90.00
_cell.angle_beta   90.00
_cell.angle_gamma   90.00
#
_symmetry.space_group_name_H-M   'P 1'
#
loop_
_entity.id
_entity.type
_entity.pdbx_description
1 polymer ?
#
loop_
_entity_poly.entity_id
_entity_poly.type
_entity_poly.pdbx_seq_one_letter_code
_entity_poly.pdbx_strand_id
1 'polypeptide(L)'
;MKNVLLTLPLLALFATFSSAEEIITKVNATTKSFWSYKPLRRPSVPKIGNPAWSANPIDAFIYSRLKKNSLQPAPRADKRALARRAFFDLLGLPPTREQLSSFISDDSPGAWEKLIDSLLESKHYGERWARY
;
A
#
# COMPACT_ATOMS: atom_id res chain seq x y z
N MET A 1 -0.39 -85.25 -13.47
CA MET A 1 1.09 -85.30 -13.59
C MET A 1 1.59 -83.91 -13.92
N LYS A 2 2.65 -83.48 -13.21
CA LYS A 2 3.42 -82.22 -13.30
C LYS A 2 2.97 -81.07 -12.36
N ASN A 3 3.60 -81.09 -11.19
CA ASN A 3 3.80 -80.01 -10.22
C ASN A 3 4.67 -78.88 -10.81
N VAL A 4 4.61 -77.67 -10.21
CA VAL A 4 5.73 -76.78 -9.77
C VAL A 4 5.09 -75.44 -9.33
N LEU A 5 4.95 -75.13 -8.03
CA LEU A 5 5.89 -74.52 -7.07
C LEU A 5 6.15 -72.99 -7.25
N LEU A 6 5.69 -72.24 -6.24
CA LEU A 6 6.28 -71.05 -5.58
C LEU A 6 6.70 -69.82 -6.41
N THR A 7 6.20 -68.63 -6.03
CA THR A 7 6.98 -67.54 -5.39
C THR A 7 6.14 -66.25 -5.25
N LEU A 8 5.96 -65.79 -4.02
CA LEU A 8 5.67 -64.39 -3.68
C LEU A 8 6.96 -63.56 -3.88
N PRO A 9 6.84 -62.29 -4.27
CA PRO A 9 7.64 -61.28 -3.59
C PRO A 9 6.76 -60.17 -3.05
N LEU A 10 6.76 -60.11 -1.72
CA LEU A 10 6.73 -58.89 -0.94
C LEU A 10 7.78 -57.91 -1.53
N LEU A 11 7.35 -56.82 -2.17
CA LEU A 11 8.23 -55.71 -2.53
C LEU A 11 7.76 -54.45 -1.80
N ALA A 12 8.55 -54.08 -0.79
CA ALA A 12 8.55 -52.76 -0.22
C ALA A 12 8.92 -51.70 -1.28
N LEU A 13 8.79 -50.43 -0.88
CA LEU A 13 9.60 -49.31 -1.38
C LEU A 13 9.06 -48.63 -2.65
N PHE A 14 8.34 -47.53 -2.49
CA PHE A 14 8.96 -46.22 -2.31
C PHE A 14 7.83 -45.22 -2.11
N ALA A 15 7.90 -44.45 -1.01
CA ALA A 15 7.19 -43.20 -0.93
C ALA A 15 7.49 -42.42 -2.21
N THR A 16 6.46 -42.13 -3.02
CA THR A 16 6.56 -41.07 -4.02
C THR A 16 6.72 -39.78 -3.23
N PHE A 17 7.97 -39.46 -2.88
CA PHE A 17 8.35 -38.13 -2.52
C PHE A 17 8.05 -37.31 -3.78
N SER A 18 6.87 -36.68 -3.82
CA SER A 18 6.54 -35.68 -4.83
C SER A 18 7.68 -34.68 -4.72
N SER A 19 8.61 -34.73 -5.69
CA SER A 19 9.68 -33.77 -5.80
C SER A 19 9.01 -32.40 -5.68
N ALA A 20 9.30 -31.68 -4.61
CA ALA A 20 8.91 -30.29 -4.51
C ALA A 20 9.66 -29.64 -5.66
N GLU A 21 8.98 -29.46 -6.79
CA GLU A 21 9.52 -28.76 -7.94
C GLU A 21 9.99 -27.41 -7.39
N GLU A 22 11.30 -27.27 -7.30
CA GLU A 22 11.94 -26.10 -6.75
C GLU A 22 11.39 -24.92 -7.55
N ILE A 23 10.66 -24.00 -6.91
CA ILE A 23 10.07 -22.83 -7.57
C ILE A 23 11.22 -21.86 -7.86
N ILE A 24 12.12 -22.27 -8.77
CA ILE A 24 13.15 -21.42 -9.32
C ILE A 24 12.41 -20.49 -10.27
N THR A 25 12.35 -19.21 -9.92
CA THR A 25 11.75 -18.18 -10.76
C THR A 25 12.55 -18.10 -12.06
N LYS A 26 12.09 -18.79 -13.12
CA LYS A 26 12.77 -18.78 -14.41
C LYS A 26 12.70 -17.37 -15.01
N VAL A 27 13.85 -16.83 -15.41
CA VAL A 27 13.93 -15.55 -16.10
C VAL A 27 13.34 -15.72 -17.50
N ASN A 28 12.09 -15.29 -17.66
CA ASN A 28 11.36 -15.34 -18.92
C ASN A 28 10.85 -13.94 -19.31
N ALA A 29 10.07 -13.84 -20.39
CA ALA A 29 9.53 -12.57 -20.86
C ALA A 29 8.66 -11.87 -19.79
N THR A 30 7.88 -12.62 -19.02
CA THR A 30 7.03 -12.10 -17.93
C THR A 30 7.88 -11.50 -16.82
N THR A 31 8.89 -12.23 -16.34
CA THR A 31 9.78 -11.74 -15.26
C THR A 31 10.55 -10.50 -15.71
N LYS A 32 11.03 -10.46 -16.97
CA LYS A 32 11.69 -9.27 -17.54
C LYS A 32 10.75 -8.07 -17.73
N SER A 33 9.43 -8.28 -17.74
CA SER A 33 8.44 -7.24 -17.96
C SER A 33 8.03 -6.48 -16.70
N PHE A 34 8.48 -6.92 -15.52
CA PHE A 34 8.21 -6.24 -14.25
C PHE A 34 8.71 -4.79 -14.28
N TRP A 35 7.94 -3.93 -13.61
CA TRP A 35 8.19 -2.49 -13.63
C TRP A 35 9.57 -2.12 -13.08
N SER A 36 10.10 -2.88 -12.13
CA SER A 36 11.40 -2.67 -11.47
C SER A 36 12.60 -2.92 -12.38
N TYR A 37 12.42 -3.69 -13.47
CA TYR A 37 13.48 -3.97 -14.45
C TYR A 37 13.40 -3.07 -15.69
N LYS A 38 12.41 -2.18 -15.76
CA LYS A 38 12.28 -1.22 -16.85
C LYS A 38 13.01 0.07 -16.48
N PRO A 39 13.65 0.75 -17.45
CA PRO A 39 14.28 2.03 -17.19
C PRO A 39 13.25 3.07 -16.72
N LEU A 40 13.62 3.86 -15.70
CA LEU A 40 12.80 4.96 -15.21
C LEU A 40 12.65 6.03 -16.30
N ARG A 41 11.41 6.43 -16.57
CA ARG A 41 11.09 7.53 -17.49
C ARG A 41 10.52 8.69 -16.70
N ARG A 42 10.91 9.92 -17.03
CA ARG A 42 10.33 11.15 -16.45
C ARG A 42 9.21 11.67 -17.38
N PRO A 43 7.93 11.40 -17.10
CA PRO A 43 6.85 11.91 -17.93
C PRO A 43 6.73 13.43 -17.79
N SER A 44 6.30 14.11 -18.87
CA SER A 44 5.95 15.52 -18.81
C SER A 44 4.72 15.72 -17.93
N VAL A 45 4.77 16.70 -17.03
CA VAL A 45 3.65 17.06 -16.15
C VAL A 45 2.50 17.63 -17.00
N PRO A 46 1.26 17.12 -16.87
CA PRO A 46 0.12 17.65 -17.61
C PRO A 46 -0.14 19.11 -17.28
N LYS A 47 -0.49 19.91 -18.30
CA LYS A 47 -1.03 21.26 -18.08
C LYS A 47 -2.48 21.13 -17.64
N ILE A 48 -2.81 21.73 -16.50
CA ILE A 48 -4.16 21.67 -15.92
C ILE A 48 -4.80 23.06 -15.89
N GLY A 49 -6.12 23.11 -15.98
CA GLY A 49 -6.89 24.36 -15.99
C GLY A 49 -7.09 25.00 -14.62
N ASN A 50 -6.65 24.36 -13.52
CA ASN A 50 -6.77 24.90 -12.17
C ASN A 50 -5.44 24.70 -11.40
N PRO A 51 -4.45 25.58 -11.57
CA PRO A 51 -3.17 25.49 -10.88
C PRO A 51 -3.30 25.58 -9.36
N ALA A 52 -4.28 26.32 -8.84
CA ALA A 52 -4.48 26.52 -7.40
C ALA A 52 -4.90 25.23 -6.66
N TRP A 53 -5.48 24.25 -7.35
CA TRP A 53 -5.80 22.94 -6.76
C TRP A 53 -4.58 22.01 -6.68
N SER A 54 -3.55 22.24 -7.50
CA SER A 54 -2.38 21.38 -7.60
C SER A 54 -1.28 21.91 -6.69
N ALA A 55 -1.12 21.30 -5.52
CA ALA A 55 -0.04 21.65 -4.60
C ALA A 55 1.31 21.07 -5.06
N ASN A 56 1.27 19.93 -5.76
CA ASN A 56 2.46 19.27 -6.29
C ASN A 56 2.25 18.79 -7.75
N PRO A 57 3.31 18.37 -8.46
CA PRO A 57 3.18 17.88 -9.85
C PRO A 57 2.35 16.60 -10.02
N ILE A 58 2.22 15.77 -8.98
CA ILE A 58 1.43 14.53 -9.01
C ILE A 58 -0.06 14.87 -9.11
N ASP A 59 -0.51 15.91 -8.40
CA ASP A 59 -1.90 16.38 -8.44
C ASP A 59 -2.33 16.71 -9.87
N ALA A 60 -1.43 17.24 -10.71
CA ALA A 60 -1.72 17.52 -12.11
C ALA A 60 -2.10 16.25 -12.91
N PHE A 61 -1.48 15.10 -12.61
CA PHE A 61 -1.84 13.82 -13.22
C PHE A 61 -3.21 13.34 -12.73
N ILE A 62 -3.51 13.51 -11.43
CA ILE A 62 -4.80 13.16 -10.85
C ILE A 62 -5.90 14.02 -11.49
N TYR A 63 -5.71 15.33 -11.55
CA TYR A 63 -6.66 16.26 -12.16
C TYR A 63 -6.91 15.93 -13.63
N SER A 64 -5.84 15.66 -14.40
CA SER A 64 -5.95 15.23 -15.80
C SER A 64 -6.82 13.98 -15.93
N ARG A 65 -6.63 12.99 -15.04
CA ARG A 65 -7.45 11.78 -15.04
C ARG A 65 -8.90 12.06 -14.64
N LEU A 66 -9.15 12.88 -13.62
CA LEU A 66 -10.51 13.27 -13.22
C LEU A 66 -11.26 13.93 -14.38
N LYS A 67 -10.63 14.92 -15.04
CA LYS A 67 -11.22 15.61 -16.19
C LYS A 67 -11.51 14.67 -17.36
N LYS A 68 -10.62 13.72 -17.65
CA LYS A 68 -10.86 12.70 -18.70
C LYS A 68 -12.09 11.84 -18.40
N ASN A 69 -12.42 11.63 -17.13
CA ASN A 69 -13.58 10.86 -16.70
C ASN A 69 -14.79 11.75 -16.35
N SER A 70 -14.77 13.04 -16.73
CA SER A 70 -15.83 14.01 -16.42
C SER A 70 -16.12 14.16 -14.92
N LEU A 71 -15.13 13.91 -14.07
CA LEU A 71 -15.19 14.08 -12.62
C LEU A 71 -14.56 15.40 -12.20
N GLN A 72 -15.03 15.93 -11.07
CA GLN A 72 -14.44 17.09 -10.41
C GLN A 72 -13.73 16.64 -9.13
N PRO A 73 -12.63 17.31 -8.74
CA PRO A 73 -12.03 17.07 -7.45
C PRO A 73 -13.01 17.34 -6.30
N ALA A 74 -12.95 16.50 -5.27
CA ALA A 74 -13.66 16.76 -4.02
C ALA A 74 -13.07 17.98 -3.30
N PRO A 75 -13.90 18.75 -2.57
CA PRO A 75 -13.38 19.82 -1.72
C PRO A 75 -12.48 19.24 -0.61
N ARG A 76 -11.57 20.08 -0.10
CA ARG A 76 -10.77 19.71 1.08
C ARG A 76 -11.71 19.44 2.25
N ALA A 77 -11.44 18.38 3.00
CA ALA A 77 -12.20 18.08 4.21
C ALA A 77 -12.00 19.19 5.26
N ASP A 78 -13.01 19.40 6.09
CA ASP A 78 -12.92 20.35 7.20
C ASP A 78 -11.86 19.93 8.23
N LYS A 79 -11.36 20.87 9.04
CA LYS A 79 -10.31 20.62 10.04
C LYS A 79 -10.69 19.46 10.98
N ARG A 80 -11.95 19.38 11.40
CA ARG A 80 -12.41 18.36 12.35
C ARG A 80 -12.35 16.96 11.74
N ALA A 81 -12.79 16.81 10.50
CA ALA A 81 -12.75 15.57 9.75
C ALA A 81 -11.30 15.15 9.46
N LEU A 82 -10.45 16.09 9.07
CA LEU A 82 -9.02 15.84 8.83
C LEU A 82 -8.31 15.32 10.08
N ALA A 83 -8.48 15.98 11.22
CA ALA A 83 -7.88 15.54 12.48
C ALA A 83 -8.34 14.13 12.86
N ARG A 84 -9.65 13.86 12.87
CA ARG A 84 -10.15 12.52 13.22
C ARG A 84 -9.59 11.43 12.31
N ARG A 85 -9.50 11.68 10.99
CA ARG A 85 -8.90 10.73 10.05
C ARG A 85 -7.44 10.47 10.38
N ALA A 86 -6.64 11.53 10.56
CA ALA A 86 -5.22 11.37 10.91
C ALA A 86 -5.01 10.56 12.20
N PHE A 87 -5.78 10.82 13.26
CA PHE A 87 -5.70 10.06 14.50
C PHE A 87 -6.05 8.58 14.30
N PHE A 88 -7.14 8.29 13.59
CA PHE A 88 -7.52 6.91 13.28
C PHE A 88 -6.59 6.23 12.28
N ASP A 89 -5.90 6.96 11.41
CA ASP A 89 -5.01 6.41 10.38
C ASP A 89 -3.59 6.20 10.90
N LEU A 90 -3.13 7.03 11.83
CA LEU A 90 -1.79 6.94 12.43
C LEU A 90 -1.78 6.19 13.76
N LEU A 91 -2.71 6.47 14.67
CA LEU A 91 -2.69 5.88 16.03
C LEU A 91 -3.73 4.76 16.21
N GLY A 92 -4.85 4.85 15.49
CA GLY A 92 -5.95 3.87 15.57
C GLY A 92 -6.90 4.17 16.72
N LEU A 93 -6.74 5.35 17.30
CA LEU A 93 -7.49 5.86 18.44
C LEU A 93 -8.16 7.18 18.02
N PRO A 94 -9.34 7.52 18.56
CA PRO A 94 -9.93 8.82 18.34
C PRO A 94 -9.13 9.93 19.06
N PRO A 95 -9.15 11.18 18.55
CA PRO A 95 -8.59 12.32 19.28
C PRO A 95 -9.41 12.64 20.54
N THR A 96 -8.75 13.18 21.57
CA THR A 96 -9.47 13.81 22.71
C THR A 96 -10.12 15.13 22.28
N ARG A 97 -11.02 15.67 23.12
CA ARG A 97 -11.63 17.00 22.87
C ARG A 97 -10.57 18.09 22.81
N GLU A 98 -9.60 18.05 23.70
CA GLU A 98 -8.55 19.05 23.86
C GLU A 98 -7.64 19.04 22.62
N GLN A 99 -7.18 17.85 22.20
CA GLN A 99 -6.37 17.67 20.99
C GLN A 99 -7.09 18.18 19.74
N LEU A 100 -8.37 17.84 19.60
CA LEU A 100 -9.18 18.29 18.48
C LEU A 100 -9.39 19.80 18.50
N SER A 101 -9.67 20.38 19.68
CA SER A 101 -9.87 21.82 19.84
C SER A 101 -8.60 22.61 19.51
N SER A 102 -7.44 22.15 19.99
CA SER A 102 -6.13 22.76 19.74
C SER A 102 -5.85 22.87 18.24
N PHE A 103 -6.01 21.78 17.49
CA PHE A 103 -5.82 21.79 16.04
C PHE A 103 -6.84 22.66 15.30
N ILE A 104 -8.12 22.64 15.73
CA ILE A 104 -9.15 23.45 15.08
C ILE A 104 -8.85 24.95 15.25
N SER A 105 -8.39 25.37 16.43
CA SER A 105 -8.03 26.77 16.73
C SER A 105 -6.67 27.21 16.19
N ASP A 106 -5.79 26.29 15.77
CA ASP A 106 -4.50 26.65 15.19
C ASP A 106 -4.67 27.07 13.72
N ASP A 107 -4.60 28.37 13.46
CA ASP A 107 -4.65 28.98 12.13
C ASP A 107 -3.25 29.24 11.55
N SER A 108 -2.19 28.73 12.17
CA SER A 108 -0.84 28.88 11.65
C SER A 108 -0.69 28.13 10.31
N PRO A 109 0.12 28.65 9.35
CA PRO A 109 0.29 28.02 8.04
C PRO A 109 0.81 26.57 8.05
N GLY A 110 1.34 26.09 9.18
CA GLY A 110 1.86 24.73 9.37
C GLY A 110 1.10 23.91 10.42
N ALA A 111 -0.12 24.30 10.79
CA ALA A 111 -0.90 23.61 11.82
C ALA A 111 -1.13 22.12 11.50
N TRP A 112 -1.31 21.79 10.22
CA TRP A 112 -1.53 20.42 9.77
C TRP A 112 -0.27 19.57 9.91
N GLU A 113 0.86 20.08 9.45
CA GLU A 113 2.16 19.43 9.51
C GLU A 113 2.56 19.17 10.96
N LYS A 114 2.44 20.18 11.83
CA LYS A 114 2.69 20.04 13.28
C LYS A 114 1.85 18.94 13.92
N LEU A 115 0.56 18.85 13.55
CA LEU A 115 -0.30 17.78 14.05
C LEU A 115 0.23 16.41 13.60
N ILE A 116 0.53 16.24 12.32
CA ILE A 116 1.03 14.97 11.78
C ILE A 116 2.35 14.58 12.44
N ASP A 117 3.30 15.50 12.58
CA ASP A 117 4.57 15.27 13.24
C ASP A 117 4.36 14.78 14.68
N SER A 118 3.49 15.44 15.45
CA SER A 118 3.18 15.02 16.82
C SER A 118 2.55 13.62 16.91
N LEU A 119 1.78 13.22 15.90
CA LEU A 119 1.18 11.88 15.84
C LEU A 119 2.23 10.83 15.49
N LEU A 120 3.14 11.12 14.57
CA LEU A 120 4.24 10.23 14.18
C LEU A 120 5.26 10.05 15.32
N GLU A 121 5.49 11.08 16.13
CA GLU A 121 6.34 11.04 17.32
C GLU A 121 5.72 10.27 18.49
N SER A 122 4.41 10.06 18.48
CA SER A 122 3.71 9.33 19.55
C SER A 122 4.16 7.88 19.63
N LYS A 123 4.40 7.37 20.85
CA LYS A 123 4.65 5.94 21.09
C LYS A 123 3.57 5.04 20.49
N HIS A 124 2.32 5.50 20.49
CA HIS A 124 1.17 4.76 19.95
C HIS A 124 1.29 4.51 18.44
N TYR A 125 1.98 5.38 17.69
CA TYR A 125 2.22 5.16 16.27
C TYR A 125 3.09 3.91 16.07
N GLY A 126 4.20 3.80 16.82
CA GLY A 126 5.07 2.64 16.80
C GLY A 126 4.35 1.36 17.25
N GLU A 127 3.55 1.43 18.32
CA GLU A 127 2.74 0.30 18.80
C GLU A 127 1.75 -0.19 17.74
N ARG A 128 1.11 0.72 17.01
CA ARG A 128 0.19 0.35 15.91
C ARG A 128 0.94 -0.29 14.76
N TRP A 129 2.06 0.29 14.33
CA TRP A 129 2.83 -0.22 13.20
C TRP A 129 3.37 -1.62 13.47
N ALA A 130 3.87 -1.90 14.67
CA ALA A 130 4.43 -3.20 15.04
C ALA A 130 3.42 -4.37 14.99
N ARG A 131 2.13 -4.12 14.76
CA ARG A 131 1.11 -5.15 14.58
C ARG A 131 1.06 -5.75 13.17
N TYR A 132 1.71 -5.12 12.19
CA TYR A 132 1.73 -5.52 10.78
C TYR A 132 3.15 -5.80 10.32
#